data_AF-A0A9E5NQM0-F1
#
_entry.id   AF-A0A9E5NQM0-F1
#
_cell.length_a   1.000
_cell.length_b   1.000
_cell.length_c   1.000
_cell.angle_alpha   90.00
_cell.angle_beta   90.00
_cell.angle_gamma   90.00
#
_symmetry.space_group_name_H-M   'P 1'
#
loop_
_entity.id
_entity.type
_entity.pdbx_description
1 polymer ?
#
loop_
_entity_poly.entity_id
_entity_poly.type
_entity_poly.pdbx_seq_one_letter_code
_entity_poly.pdbx_strand_id
1 'polypeptide(L)'
;GMEFPVVLLVTPGQVYDGHFFEALLEQIERYHGQVKAVFHIADGHYDDFKNYIAARRRGARPIFHYNKRNEKTDQERLEERGYNEVGWPFAPCGIVMHPNGYDEGDKRLKFICRKECPEGHEDCPFRANTVGCVKNVPVTEDSRLVLEIPRGTRRYKIIFALRSSV
;
A
#
# COMPACT_ATOMS: atom_id res chain seq x y z
N GLY A 1 -17.59 -8.83 13.75
CA GLY A 1 -18.10 -7.44 13.66
C GLY A 1 -19.47 -7.48 13.05
N MET A 2 -20.25 -6.41 13.22
CA MET A 2 -21.53 -6.26 12.51
C MET A 2 -21.24 -5.59 11.17
N GLU A 3 -21.73 -6.17 10.07
CA GLU A 3 -21.52 -5.67 8.71
C GLU A 3 -22.86 -5.18 8.17
N PHE A 4 -22.88 -3.97 7.59
CA PHE A 4 -24.06 -3.39 7.00
C PHE A 4 -23.79 -3.00 5.54
N PRO A 5 -24.68 -3.37 4.60
CA PRO A 5 -24.59 -2.83 3.25
C PRO A 5 -24.86 -1.33 3.29
N VAL A 6 -23.88 -0.52 2.88
CA VAL A 6 -24.00 0.95 2.85
C VAL A 6 -24.44 1.46 1.48
N VAL A 7 -24.07 0.77 0.40
CA VAL A 7 -24.44 1.09 -0.98
C VAL A 7 -24.59 -0.18 -1.81
N LEU A 8 -25.35 -0.12 -2.89
CA LEU A 8 -25.55 -1.22 -3.85
C LEU A 8 -25.42 -0.66 -5.26
N LEU A 9 -24.57 -1.29 -6.08
CA LEU A 9 -24.43 -0.98 -7.49
C LEU A 9 -24.67 -2.24 -8.32
N VAL A 10 -25.60 -2.16 -9.28
CA VAL A 10 -25.89 -3.25 -10.21
C VAL A 10 -25.10 -2.99 -11.49
N THR A 11 -24.21 -3.91 -11.83
CA THR A 11 -23.33 -3.82 -13.01
C THR A 11 -23.61 -4.96 -13.98
N PRO A 12 -23.33 -4.80 -15.29
CA PRO A 12 -23.33 -5.91 -16.23
C PRO A 12 -22.28 -6.97 -15.84
N GLY A 13 -22.54 -8.24 -16.12
CA GLY A 13 -21.69 -9.36 -15.65
C GLY A 13 -20.27 -9.45 -16.23
N GLN A 14 -19.87 -8.57 -17.16
CA GLN A 14 -18.53 -8.53 -17.76
C GLN A 14 -17.88 -7.15 -17.60
N VAL A 15 -17.84 -6.61 -16.38
CA VAL A 15 -17.13 -5.36 -16.11
C VAL A 15 -16.11 -5.56 -15.00
N TYR A 16 -15.00 -4.83 -15.09
CA TYR A 16 -13.97 -4.84 -14.06
C TYR A 16 -14.43 -4.03 -12.84
N ASP A 17 -14.73 -4.72 -11.74
CA ASP A 17 -15.29 -4.13 -10.51
C ASP A 17 -14.46 -2.96 -9.97
N GLY A 18 -13.14 -3.02 -10.15
CA GLY A 18 -12.22 -1.96 -9.73
C GLY A 18 -12.52 -0.58 -10.35
N HIS A 19 -13.22 -0.52 -11.49
CA HIS A 19 -13.61 0.75 -12.13
C HIS A 19 -14.78 1.45 -11.42
N PHE A 20 -15.54 0.75 -10.59
CA PHE A 20 -16.70 1.31 -9.91
C PHE A 20 -16.40 1.85 -8.52
N PHE A 21 -15.14 1.75 -8.07
CA PHE A 21 -14.75 2.21 -6.74
C PHE A 21 -15.14 3.66 -6.48
N GLU A 22 -14.82 4.56 -7.41
CA GLU A 22 -15.16 5.98 -7.27
C GLU A 22 -16.68 6.21 -7.26
N ALA A 23 -17.44 5.50 -8.11
CA ALA A 23 -18.89 5.57 -8.12
C ALA A 23 -19.52 5.07 -6.80
N LEU A 24 -18.95 4.02 -6.18
CA LEU A 24 -19.38 3.54 -4.86
C LEU A 24 -19.13 4.61 -3.79
N LEU A 25 -17.98 5.27 -3.84
CA LEU A 25 -17.65 6.35 -2.90
C LEU A 25 -18.58 7.56 -3.07
N GLU A 26 -18.92 7.95 -4.29
CA GLU A 26 -19.90 9.01 -4.57
C GLU A 26 -21.28 8.68 -4.01
N GLN A 27 -21.73 7.42 -4.09
CA GLN A 27 -22.98 7.00 -3.47
C GLN A 27 -22.91 7.06 -1.93
N ILE A 28 -21.79 6.64 -1.34
CA ILE A 28 -21.58 6.74 0.10
C ILE A 28 -21.65 8.21 0.54
N GLU A 29 -21.02 9.13 -0.20
CA GLU A 29 -21.07 10.57 0.09
C GLU A 29 -22.48 11.13 -0.04
N ARG A 30 -23.22 10.70 -1.07
CA ARG A 30 -24.59 11.14 -1.33
C ARG A 30 -25.58 10.73 -0.24
N TYR A 31 -25.51 9.48 0.21
CA TYR A 31 -26.50 8.91 1.14
C TYR A 31 -26.04 8.91 2.60
N HIS A 32 -24.72 8.93 2.83
CA HIS A 32 -24.09 8.79 4.14
C HIS A 32 -22.96 9.81 4.36
N GLY A 33 -23.04 11.01 3.77
CA GLY A 33 -21.97 12.02 3.81
C GLY A 33 -21.53 12.48 5.21
N GLN A 34 -22.34 12.23 6.23
CA GLN A 34 -21.97 12.41 7.65
C GLN A 34 -20.94 11.40 8.15
N VAL A 35 -20.80 10.24 7.49
CA VAL A 35 -19.87 9.17 7.83
C VAL A 35 -18.57 9.37 7.06
N LYS A 36 -17.48 9.63 7.79
CA LYS A 36 -16.15 9.73 7.21
C LYS A 36 -15.38 8.43 7.42
N ALA A 37 -15.05 7.76 6.31
CA ALA A 37 -14.22 6.57 6.36
C ALA A 37 -12.79 6.93 6.77
N VAL A 38 -12.24 6.18 7.75
CA VAL A 38 -10.81 6.28 8.11
C VAL A 38 -9.98 5.41 7.17
N PHE A 39 -10.50 4.25 6.80
CA PHE A 39 -9.87 3.27 5.91
C PHE A 39 -10.84 2.87 4.81
N HIS A 40 -10.34 2.74 3.59
CA HIS A 40 -10.99 1.96 2.55
C HIS A 40 -10.22 0.65 2.39
N ILE A 41 -10.88 -0.47 2.66
CA ILE A 41 -10.29 -1.81 2.59
C ILE A 41 -10.88 -2.51 1.38
N ALA A 42 -10.03 -3.03 0.49
CA ALA A 42 -10.48 -3.65 -0.75
C ALA A 42 -9.55 -4.79 -1.20
N ASP A 43 -10.06 -5.73 -1.98
CA ASP A 43 -9.27 -6.82 -2.56
C ASP A 43 -8.44 -6.34 -3.78
N GLY A 44 -7.71 -7.27 -4.41
CA GLY A 44 -6.78 -6.96 -5.50
C GLY A 44 -7.46 -6.47 -6.79
N HIS A 45 -8.75 -6.69 -7.00
CA HIS A 45 -9.46 -6.13 -8.16
C HIS A 45 -9.55 -4.60 -8.07
N TYR A 46 -9.44 -4.03 -6.86
CA TYR A 46 -9.44 -2.58 -6.64
C TYR A 46 -8.02 -1.97 -6.66
N ASP A 47 -6.97 -2.76 -6.89
CA ASP A 47 -5.58 -2.32 -6.99
C ASP A 47 -5.29 -1.53 -8.28
N ASP A 48 -5.91 -0.37 -8.40
CA ASP A 48 -5.71 0.60 -9.48
C ASP A 48 -5.29 1.94 -8.88
N PHE A 49 -4.29 2.58 -9.48
CA PHE A 49 -3.75 3.88 -9.07
C PHE A 49 -4.84 4.94 -8.82
N LYS A 50 -5.88 4.98 -9.66
CA LYS A 50 -7.00 5.92 -9.52
C LYS A 50 -7.76 5.71 -8.22
N ASN A 51 -7.91 4.47 -7.77
CA ASN A 51 -8.65 4.13 -6.55
C ASN A 51 -7.89 4.58 -5.30
N TYR A 52 -6.56 4.45 -5.27
CA TYR A 52 -5.74 4.98 -4.18
C TYR A 52 -5.87 6.50 -4.07
N ILE A 53 -5.86 7.20 -5.22
CA ILE A 53 -6.07 8.65 -5.25
C ILE A 53 -7.48 9.01 -4.78
N ALA A 54 -8.50 8.32 -5.26
CA ALA A 54 -9.90 8.56 -4.89
C ALA A 54 -10.12 8.40 -3.38
N ALA A 55 -9.53 7.37 -2.77
CA ALA A 55 -9.55 7.16 -1.32
C ALA A 55 -8.89 8.32 -0.56
N ARG A 56 -7.67 8.70 -0.96
CA ARG A 56 -6.90 9.76 -0.29
C ARG A 56 -7.53 11.14 -0.42
N ARG A 57 -8.13 11.46 -1.57
CA ARG A 57 -8.87 12.73 -1.78
C ARG A 57 -10.00 12.91 -0.77
N ARG A 58 -10.59 11.79 -0.32
CA ARG A 58 -11.67 11.74 0.68
C ARG A 58 -11.17 11.64 2.12
N GLY A 59 -9.85 11.75 2.32
CA GLY A 59 -9.21 11.69 3.63
C GLY A 59 -9.06 10.28 4.21
N ALA A 60 -9.43 9.25 3.46
CA ALA A 60 -9.31 7.87 3.89
C ALA A 60 -7.96 7.27 3.45
N ARG A 61 -7.42 6.35 4.26
CA ARG A 61 -6.19 5.62 3.92
C ARG A 61 -6.55 4.32 3.19
N PRO A 62 -6.00 4.07 1.99
CA PRO A 62 -6.26 2.84 1.26
C PRO A 62 -5.53 1.66 1.89
N ILE A 63 -6.24 0.55 2.12
CA ILE A 63 -5.74 -0.74 2.61
C ILE A 63 -6.16 -1.79 1.59
N PHE A 64 -5.57 -1.71 0.40
CA PHE A 64 -5.91 -2.58 -0.72
C PHE A 64 -4.94 -3.75 -0.82
N HIS A 65 -5.47 -4.93 -1.08
CA HIS A 65 -4.64 -6.08 -1.42
C HIS A 65 -3.87 -5.79 -2.72
N TYR A 66 -2.64 -6.28 -2.79
CA TYR A 66 -1.81 -6.09 -3.97
C TYR A 66 -2.16 -7.10 -5.07
N ASN A 67 -2.38 -6.65 -6.30
CA ASN A 67 -2.69 -7.52 -7.41
C ASN A 67 -1.42 -7.90 -8.18
N LYS A 68 -1.00 -9.16 -8.02
CA LYS A 68 0.18 -9.73 -8.67
C LYS A 68 -0.09 -10.37 -10.05
N ARG A 69 -1.35 -10.47 -10.50
CA ARG A 69 -1.75 -11.34 -11.64
C ARG A 69 -1.03 -11.06 -12.96
N ASN A 70 -0.55 -9.84 -13.18
CA ASN A 70 0.21 -9.44 -14.38
C ASN A 70 1.61 -8.89 -14.03
N GLU A 71 2.07 -9.11 -12.80
CA GLU A 71 3.39 -8.65 -12.39
C GLU A 71 4.39 -9.78 -12.48
N LYS A 72 5.54 -9.46 -13.09
CA LYS A 72 6.68 -10.36 -13.08
C LYS A 72 7.31 -10.29 -11.69
N THR A 73 7.06 -11.30 -10.87
CA THR A 73 7.56 -11.41 -9.48
C THR A 73 8.78 -12.30 -9.36
N ASP A 74 9.45 -12.63 -10.47
CA ASP A 74 10.76 -13.26 -10.43
C ASP A 74 11.80 -12.31 -9.81
N GLN A 75 12.80 -12.90 -9.17
CA GLN A 75 13.75 -12.16 -8.33
C GLN A 75 14.48 -11.05 -9.12
N GLU A 76 14.90 -11.34 -10.35
CA GLU A 76 15.54 -10.38 -11.25
C GLU A 76 14.64 -9.14 -11.49
N ARG A 77 13.35 -9.36 -11.75
CA ARG A 77 12.39 -8.25 -11.97
C ARG A 77 12.07 -7.46 -10.72
N LEU A 78 12.03 -8.10 -9.56
CA LEU A 78 11.86 -7.41 -8.28
C LEU A 78 13.07 -6.51 -7.99
N GLU A 79 14.28 -7.00 -8.27
CA GLU A 79 15.52 -6.23 -8.15
C GLU A 79 15.56 -5.06 -9.14
N GLU A 80 15.21 -5.27 -10.42
CA GLU A 80 15.09 -4.22 -11.44
C GLU A 80 14.09 -3.14 -11.02
N ARG A 81 12.95 -3.55 -10.44
CA ARG A 81 11.94 -2.63 -9.92
C ARG A 81 12.42 -1.88 -8.67
N GLY A 82 13.34 -2.46 -7.91
CA GLY A 82 13.85 -1.90 -6.66
C GLY A 82 12.90 -2.07 -5.46
N TYR A 83 11.89 -2.95 -5.56
CA TYR A 83 10.94 -3.25 -4.48
C TYR A 83 10.60 -4.74 -4.44
N ASN A 84 10.43 -5.28 -3.23
CA ASN A 84 9.94 -6.63 -3.04
C ASN A 84 8.43 -6.76 -3.31
N GLU A 85 7.92 -7.98 -3.18
CA GLU A 85 6.52 -8.33 -3.44
C GLU A 85 5.45 -7.64 -2.56
N VAL A 86 5.84 -6.98 -1.47
CA VAL A 86 4.95 -6.20 -0.60
C VAL A 86 5.17 -4.69 -0.71
N GLY A 87 6.01 -4.26 -1.66
CA GLY A 87 6.33 -2.84 -1.88
C GLY A 87 7.35 -2.26 -0.92
N TRP A 88 8.21 -3.11 -0.34
CA TRP A 88 9.34 -2.63 0.46
C TRP A 88 10.58 -2.48 -0.43
N PRO A 89 11.25 -1.32 -0.42
CA PRO A 89 12.36 -1.06 -1.32
C PRO A 89 13.60 -1.87 -0.95
N PHE A 90 14.47 -2.12 -1.93
CA PHE A 90 15.82 -2.63 -1.70
C PHE A 90 16.79 -1.48 -1.42
N ALA A 91 17.76 -1.73 -0.54
CA ALA A 91 18.91 -0.84 -0.31
C ALA A 91 19.96 -1.04 -1.42
N PRO A 92 20.95 -0.14 -1.56
CA PRO A 92 22.00 -0.28 -2.59
C PRO A 92 22.81 -1.58 -2.50
N CYS A 93 22.89 -2.20 -1.32
CA CYS A 93 23.53 -3.50 -1.11
C CYS A 93 22.57 -4.70 -1.28
N GLY A 94 21.40 -4.51 -1.90
CA GLY A 94 20.44 -5.57 -2.23
C GLY A 94 19.52 -6.02 -1.09
N ILE A 95 19.75 -5.62 0.17
CA ILE A 95 18.86 -6.02 1.27
C ILE A 95 17.52 -5.29 1.24
N VAL A 96 16.45 -6.00 1.59
CA VAL A 96 15.12 -5.42 1.79
C VAL A 96 15.14 -4.42 2.93
N MET A 97 14.64 -3.21 2.69
CA MET A 97 14.46 -2.20 3.72
C MET A 97 13.12 -2.39 4.44
N HIS A 98 13.07 -2.05 5.73
CA HIS A 98 11.87 -2.21 6.55
C HIS A 98 11.19 -0.86 6.83
N PRO A 99 9.85 -0.82 6.89
CA PRO A 99 9.13 0.39 7.26
C PRO A 99 9.52 0.88 8.66
N ASN A 100 9.69 2.19 8.81
CA ASN A 100 10.12 2.87 10.03
C ASN A 100 9.29 4.13 10.32
N GLY A 101 7.99 4.04 10.05
CA GLY A 101 7.03 5.09 10.32
C GLY A 101 6.64 5.89 9.08
N TYR A 102 5.43 6.43 9.15
CA TYR A 102 4.84 7.31 8.14
C TYR A 102 4.85 8.74 8.67
N ASP A 103 5.30 9.66 7.84
CA ASP A 103 5.36 11.09 8.11
C ASP A 103 4.10 11.74 7.51
N GLU A 104 3.18 12.15 8.40
CA GLU A 104 1.90 12.75 7.99
C GLU A 104 2.08 14.12 7.31
N GLY A 105 3.12 14.87 7.68
CA GLY A 105 3.38 16.20 7.13
C GLY A 105 3.82 16.11 5.67
N ASP A 106 4.84 15.29 5.42
CA ASP A 106 5.43 15.13 4.08
C ASP A 106 4.79 13.99 3.26
N LYS A 107 3.78 13.32 3.82
CA LYS A 107 3.05 12.18 3.21
C LYS A 107 3.96 11.11 2.63
N ARG A 108 4.98 10.73 3.40
CA ARG A 108 6.03 9.80 2.97
C ARG A 108 6.24 8.70 4.00
N LEU A 109 6.51 7.50 3.51
CA LEU A 109 6.88 6.37 4.32
C LEU A 109 8.40 6.27 4.40
N LYS A 110 8.93 6.16 5.62
CA LYS A 110 10.35 5.97 5.85
C LYS A 110 10.67 4.48 5.87
N PHE A 111 11.74 4.10 5.18
CA PHE A 111 12.30 2.76 5.19
C PHE A 111 13.76 2.80 5.65
N ILE A 112 14.18 1.76 6.38
CA ILE A 112 15.56 1.61 6.88
C ILE A 112 16.09 0.20 6.62
N CYS A 113 17.38 0.05 6.38
CA CYS A 113 17.99 -1.28 6.19
C CYS A 113 18.49 -1.94 7.49
N ARG A 114 18.45 -1.25 8.63
CA ARG A 114 18.86 -1.77 9.96
C ARG A 114 20.32 -2.26 10.06
N LYS A 115 21.16 -1.96 9.08
CA LYS A 115 22.56 -2.43 8.97
C LYS A 115 22.72 -3.95 8.85
N GLU A 116 21.68 -4.64 8.38
CA GLU A 116 21.69 -6.09 8.17
C GLU A 116 22.40 -6.47 6.84
N CYS A 117 23.40 -5.70 6.42
CA CYS A 117 24.07 -5.87 5.13
C CYS A 117 24.70 -7.29 5.01
N PRO A 118 24.54 -7.97 3.86
CA PRO A 118 25.09 -9.31 3.64
C PRO A 118 26.63 -9.30 3.64
N GLU A 119 27.21 -10.51 3.72
CA GLU A 119 28.66 -10.72 3.59
C GLU A 119 29.17 -10.13 2.26
N GLY A 120 30.39 -9.58 2.28
CA GLY A 120 30.98 -8.87 1.13
C GLY A 120 30.56 -7.40 0.98
N HIS A 121 29.65 -6.89 1.83
CA HIS A 121 29.28 -5.47 1.90
C HIS A 121 29.77 -4.79 3.18
N GLU A 122 31.02 -5.04 3.56
CA GLU A 122 31.67 -4.48 4.74
C GLU A 122 31.88 -2.96 4.58
N ASP A 123 32.25 -2.52 3.37
CA ASP A 123 32.50 -1.12 3.02
C ASP A 123 31.22 -0.30 2.77
N CYS A 124 30.06 -0.77 3.23
CA CYS A 124 28.80 -0.06 3.06
C CYS A 124 28.84 1.30 3.78
N PRO A 125 28.71 2.43 3.05
CA PRO A 125 28.88 3.78 3.62
C PRO A 125 27.81 4.10 4.68
N PHE A 126 26.67 3.41 4.63
CA PHE A 126 25.56 3.64 5.55
C PHE A 126 25.73 2.93 6.90
N ARG A 127 26.72 2.04 7.08
CA ARG A 127 26.94 1.34 8.37
C ARG A 127 27.25 2.30 9.53
N ALA A 128 27.90 3.43 9.22
CA ALA A 128 28.21 4.47 10.20
C ALA A 128 26.97 5.18 10.75
N ASN A 129 25.88 5.27 9.98
CA ASN A 129 24.64 5.94 10.40
C ASN A 129 23.91 5.14 11.49
N THR A 130 23.10 5.77 12.35
CA THR A 130 22.40 5.07 13.45
C THR A 130 21.54 3.88 13.01
N VAL A 131 20.82 4.01 11.89
CA VAL A 131 19.82 3.03 11.41
C VAL A 131 20.15 2.44 10.03
N GLY A 132 21.36 2.72 9.53
CA GLY A 132 21.76 2.33 8.18
C GLY A 132 21.28 3.31 7.10
N CYS A 133 21.03 2.77 5.91
CA CYS A 133 20.47 3.51 4.78
C CYS A 133 19.01 3.88 5.08
N VAL A 134 18.62 5.11 4.73
CA VAL A 134 17.25 5.61 4.89
C VAL A 134 16.70 5.97 3.52
N LYS A 135 15.50 5.49 3.19
CA LYS A 135 14.76 5.87 1.99
C LYS A 135 13.41 6.43 2.42
N ASN A 136 13.10 7.66 2.02
CA ASN A 136 11.78 8.23 2.24
C ASN A 136 11.02 8.17 0.92
N VAL A 137 9.86 7.51 0.91
CA VAL A 137 9.07 7.29 -0.30
C VAL A 137 7.71 7.96 -0.15
N PRO A 138 7.40 8.99 -0.96
CA PRO A 138 6.06 9.57 -1.00
C PRO A 138 5.02 8.52 -1.39
N VAL A 139 3.91 8.46 -0.66
CA VAL A 139 2.83 7.49 -0.98
C VAL A 139 2.11 7.81 -2.28
N THR A 140 2.35 9.00 -2.84
CA THR A 140 1.81 9.43 -4.14
C THR A 140 2.66 9.00 -5.32
N GLU A 141 3.96 8.76 -5.14
CA GLU A 141 4.89 8.40 -6.21
C GLU A 141 4.58 7.01 -6.78
N ASP A 142 4.48 6.01 -5.90
CA ASP A 142 3.99 4.68 -6.25
C ASP A 142 2.88 4.26 -5.29
N SER A 143 1.68 4.77 -5.57
CA SER A 143 0.49 4.56 -4.74
C SER A 143 0.07 3.10 -4.64
N ARG A 144 0.45 2.26 -5.62
CA ARG A 144 0.15 0.84 -5.62
C ARG A 144 1.12 0.08 -4.70
N LEU A 145 2.39 0.46 -4.65
CA LEU A 145 3.38 -0.19 -3.79
C LEU A 145 3.40 0.31 -2.36
N VAL A 146 3.36 1.63 -2.19
CA VAL A 146 3.66 2.28 -0.93
C VAL A 146 2.40 2.86 -0.33
N LEU A 147 2.02 2.30 0.81
CA LEU A 147 0.84 2.70 1.58
C LEU A 147 1.26 3.34 2.90
N GLU A 148 0.42 4.24 3.40
CA GLU A 148 0.52 4.86 4.72
C GLU A 148 0.60 3.80 5.84
N ILE A 149 -0.11 2.69 5.64
CA ILE A 149 0.01 1.48 6.46
C ILE A 149 0.63 0.38 5.58
N PRO A 150 1.93 0.11 5.68
CA PRO A 150 2.65 -0.69 4.70
C PRO A 150 2.21 -2.14 4.73
N ARG A 151 2.06 -2.75 3.56
CA ARG A 151 1.77 -4.19 3.44
C ARG A 151 2.85 -5.03 4.12
N GLY A 152 2.50 -6.22 4.56
CA GLY A 152 3.40 -7.12 5.31
C GLY A 152 3.55 -6.79 6.80
N THR A 153 3.23 -5.56 7.23
CA THR A 153 3.26 -5.18 8.65
C THR A 153 2.11 -5.82 9.45
N ARG A 154 2.33 -6.03 10.76
CA ARG A 154 1.26 -6.52 11.67
C ARG A 154 0.03 -5.60 11.65
N ARG A 155 0.24 -4.28 11.61
CA ARG A 155 -0.85 -3.29 11.56
C ARG A 155 -1.69 -3.44 10.30
N TYR A 156 -1.05 -3.58 9.14
CA TYR A 156 -1.76 -3.87 7.89
C TYR A 156 -2.60 -5.14 8.00
N LYS A 157 -2.01 -6.24 8.47
CA LYS A 157 -2.71 -7.53 8.59
C LYS A 157 -3.96 -7.45 9.47
N ILE A 158 -3.87 -6.75 10.62
CA ILE A 158 -4.99 -6.57 11.54
C ILE A 158 -6.11 -5.75 10.89
N ILE A 159 -5.78 -4.62 10.26
CA ILE A 159 -6.79 -3.75 9.63
C ILE A 159 -7.40 -4.44 8.42
N PHE A 160 -6.58 -5.07 7.57
CA PHE A 160 -7.04 -5.78 6.38
C PHE A 160 -7.97 -6.96 6.72
N ALA A 161 -7.79 -7.60 7.88
CA ALA A 161 -8.67 -8.66 8.36
C ALA A 161 -10.07 -8.16 8.79
N LEU A 162 -10.31 -6.85 8.87
CA LEU A 162 -11.64 -6.27 9.10
C LEU A 162 -12.54 -6.30 7.87
N ARG A 163 -12.00 -6.64 6.69
CA ARG A 163 -12.81 -6.83 5.49
C ARG A 163 -13.84 -7.94 5.71
N SER A 164 -15.00 -7.81 5.08
CA SER A 164 -15.95 -8.91 5.00
C SER A 164 -15.29 -10.09 4.28
N SER A 165 -15.57 -11.30 4.78
CA SER A 165 -15.22 -12.53 4.07
C SER A 165 -16.30 -12.76 3.02
N VAL A 166 -15.98 -12.46 1.76
CA VAL A 166 -16.78 -12.88 0.61
C VAL A 166 -15.99 -13.95 -0.13
#